data_AF-A0A5C3LL93-F1
#
_entry.id   AF-A0A5C3LL93-F1
#
_cell.length_a   1.000
_cell.length_b   1.000
_cell.length_c   1.000
_cell.angle_alpha   90.00
_cell.angle_beta   90.00
_cell.angle_gamma   90.00
#
_symmetry.space_group_name_H-M   'P 1'
#
loop_
_entity.id
_entity.type
_entity.pdbx_description
1 polymer ?
#
loop_
_entity_poly.entity_id
_entity_poly.type
_entity_poly.pdbx_seq_one_letter_code
_entity_poly.pdbx_strand_id
1 'polypeptide(L)'
;MTTQYPSELRRPSRIEQLFASFVKDYGARFNGIPQQYGGYSFRFDFGQDLLERRPIFALFSVTWTLLCAIPFGLFLAAVIFTALGLVVAAVGFVLITGGSALMTYLTLLLTSIGVLGLISGGLTISVVVTFVFYRLASLTRQEGINGAYRWFEEIRLYIQQSFGFRSSIPPDTVDEETVSEVGDSSSVLEDENLNDAPDTAEANEQTSLLDHSSASNQPDADK
;
A
#
# COMPACT_ATOMS: atom_id res chain seq x y z
N MET A 1 50.81 -67.58 -31.29
CA MET A 1 49.46 -67.11 -31.67
C MET A 1 48.97 -66.20 -30.56
N THR A 2 49.12 -64.89 -30.75
CA THR A 2 48.68 -63.85 -29.81
C THR A 2 47.33 -63.33 -30.29
N THR A 3 46.28 -63.61 -29.54
CA THR A 3 44.91 -63.13 -29.80
C THR A 3 44.84 -61.64 -29.51
N GLN A 4 44.84 -60.84 -30.57
CA GLN A 4 44.67 -59.39 -30.51
C GLN A 4 43.17 -59.11 -30.35
N TYR A 5 42.73 -58.78 -29.14
CA TYR A 5 41.36 -58.35 -28.90
C TYR A 5 41.13 -56.95 -29.48
N PRO A 6 40.10 -56.74 -30.31
CA PRO A 6 39.75 -55.41 -30.79
C PRO A 6 39.24 -54.58 -29.62
N SER A 7 39.94 -53.49 -29.32
CA SER A 7 39.47 -52.48 -28.37
C SER A 7 38.29 -51.73 -29.00
N GLU A 8 37.08 -52.26 -28.81
CA GLU A 8 35.87 -51.49 -29.09
C GLU A 8 35.87 -50.23 -28.21
N LEU A 9 36.01 -49.07 -28.85
CA LEU A 9 35.89 -47.76 -28.22
C LEU A 9 34.46 -47.60 -27.69
N ARG A 10 34.27 -47.92 -26.41
CA ARG A 10 33.05 -47.62 -25.67
C ARG A 10 32.84 -46.10 -25.72
N ARG A 11 31.83 -45.65 -26.47
CA ARG A 11 31.48 -44.23 -26.54
C ARG A 11 31.12 -43.74 -25.14
N PRO A 12 31.74 -42.66 -24.63
CA PRO A 12 31.43 -42.13 -23.32
C PRO A 12 29.98 -41.65 -23.29
N SER A 13 29.31 -41.91 -22.18
CA SER A 13 27.90 -41.53 -22.00
C SER A 13 27.76 -40.00 -21.95
N ARG A 14 26.58 -39.45 -22.30
CA ARG A 14 26.33 -37.99 -22.21
C ARG A 14 26.60 -37.43 -20.82
N ILE A 15 26.40 -38.23 -19.77
CA ILE A 15 26.64 -37.82 -18.38
C ILE A 15 28.14 -37.66 -18.13
N GLU A 16 28.97 -38.57 -18.64
CA GLU A 16 30.43 -38.45 -18.55
C GLU A 16 30.95 -37.22 -19.30
N GLN A 17 30.35 -36.90 -20.45
CA GLN A 17 30.71 -35.68 -21.20
C GLN A 17 30.35 -34.40 -20.43
N LEU A 18 29.16 -34.35 -19.81
CA LEU A 18 28.74 -33.23 -18.98
C LEU A 18 29.58 -33.08 -17.72
N PHE A 19 29.98 -34.19 -17.10
CA PHE A 19 30.86 -34.16 -15.94
C PHE A 19 32.27 -33.70 -16.32
N ALA A 20 32.82 -34.21 -17.42
CA ALA A 20 34.12 -33.80 -17.93
C ALA A 20 34.14 -32.31 -18.32
N SER A 21 33.07 -31.80 -18.94
CA SER A 21 32.97 -30.37 -19.25
C SER A 21 32.82 -29.52 -17.99
N PHE A 22 32.01 -29.94 -17.02
CA PHE A 22 31.86 -29.24 -15.74
C PHE A 22 33.18 -29.18 -14.97
N VAL A 23 33.90 -30.29 -14.83
CA VAL A 23 35.21 -30.33 -14.15
C VAL A 23 36.23 -29.44 -14.85
N LYS A 24 36.23 -29.43 -16.19
CA LYS A 24 37.11 -28.57 -16.99
C LYS A 24 36.78 -27.08 -16.77
N ASP A 25 35.50 -26.72 -16.75
CA ASP A 25 35.04 -25.33 -16.56
C ASP A 25 35.27 -24.84 -15.12
N TYR A 26 35.04 -25.71 -14.13
CA TYR A 26 35.32 -25.41 -12.72
C TYR A 26 36.83 -25.20 -12.52
N GLY A 27 37.67 -26.09 -13.07
CA GLY A 27 39.13 -25.93 -13.02
C GLY A 27 39.63 -24.64 -13.70
N ALA A 28 39.01 -24.24 -14.82
CA ALA A 28 39.37 -23.00 -15.51
C ALA A 28 39.05 -21.74 -14.69
N ARG A 29 37.92 -21.72 -13.95
CA ARG A 29 37.55 -20.58 -13.09
C ARG A 29 38.49 -20.40 -11.89
N PHE A 30 38.99 -21.50 -11.32
CA PHE A 30 39.95 -21.44 -10.22
C PHE A 30 41.36 -21.03 -10.69
N ASN A 31 41.71 -21.24 -11.96
CA ASN A 31 42.98 -20.77 -12.52
C ASN A 31 43.10 -19.24 -12.63
N GLY A 32 41.99 -18.49 -12.56
CA GLY A 32 41.99 -17.02 -12.65
C GLY A 32 42.14 -16.28 -11.31
N ILE A 33 41.93 -16.97 -10.19
CA ILE A 33 41.95 -16.38 -8.84
C ILE A 33 43.36 -16.14 -8.24
N PRO A 34 44.47 -16.81 -8.66
CA PRO A 34 45.71 -16.78 -7.86
C PRO A 34 46.62 -15.55 -8.05
N GLN A 35 46.25 -14.52 -8.85
CA GLN A 35 47.17 -13.40 -9.08
C GLN A 35 47.08 -12.25 -8.05
N GLN A 36 46.03 -12.16 -7.23
CA GLN A 36 45.84 -11.02 -6.31
C GLN A 36 46.27 -11.28 -4.86
N TYR A 37 46.51 -12.53 -4.45
CA TYR A 37 47.00 -12.84 -3.11
C TYR A 37 48.43 -13.36 -3.21
N GLY A 38 49.38 -12.52 -2.82
CA GLY A 38 50.81 -12.75 -2.98
C GLY A 38 51.29 -14.12 -2.45
N GLY A 39 51.94 -14.87 -3.35
CA GLY A 39 53.08 -15.72 -3.01
C GLY A 39 52.82 -17.14 -2.50
N TYR A 40 51.58 -17.54 -2.22
CA TYR A 40 51.27 -18.91 -1.83
C TYR A 40 50.28 -19.54 -2.81
N SER A 41 50.77 -19.85 -4.01
CA SER A 41 50.07 -20.79 -4.87
C SER A 41 50.05 -22.14 -4.16
N PHE A 42 48.89 -22.51 -3.61
CA PHE A 42 48.57 -23.88 -3.22
C PHE A 42 48.60 -24.73 -4.50
N ARG A 43 49.81 -25.08 -4.96
CA ARG A 43 50.00 -25.96 -6.10
C ARG A 43 49.49 -27.33 -5.69
N PHE A 44 48.52 -27.84 -6.45
CA PHE A 44 48.05 -29.23 -6.35
C PHE A 44 49.16 -30.27 -6.58
N ASP A 45 50.36 -29.84 -6.96
CA ASP A 45 51.59 -30.64 -7.02
C ASP A 45 51.84 -31.41 -5.71
N PHE A 46 51.46 -30.85 -4.55
CA PHE A 46 51.59 -31.54 -3.25
C PHE A 46 50.74 -32.83 -3.18
N GLY A 47 49.60 -32.84 -3.87
CA GLY A 47 48.73 -34.00 -3.96
C GLY A 47 49.32 -35.11 -4.82
N GLN A 48 49.99 -34.75 -5.92
CA GLN A 48 50.64 -35.72 -6.80
C GLN A 48 51.83 -36.39 -6.10
N ASP A 49 52.68 -35.62 -5.42
CA ASP A 49 53.81 -36.14 -4.64
C ASP A 49 53.36 -37.05 -3.48
N LEU A 50 52.25 -36.72 -2.80
CA LEU A 50 51.68 -37.55 -1.74
C LEU A 50 51.05 -38.85 -2.27
N LEU A 51 50.43 -38.80 -3.45
CA LEU A 51 49.88 -39.99 -4.12
C LEU A 51 50.99 -40.95 -4.54
N GLU A 52 52.11 -40.42 -5.03
CA GLU A 52 53.24 -41.23 -5.51
C GLU A 52 54.02 -41.84 -4.34
N ARG A 53 54.20 -41.10 -3.23
CA ARG A 53 54.92 -41.60 -2.05
C ARG A 53 54.06 -42.46 -1.12
N ARG A 54 52.78 -42.14 -0.90
CA ARG A 54 51.90 -42.79 0.09
C ARG A 54 50.43 -42.82 -0.37
N PRO A 55 50.07 -43.66 -1.35
CA PRO A 55 48.74 -43.64 -1.99
C PRO A 55 47.59 -43.95 -1.02
N ILE A 56 47.80 -44.82 -0.04
CA ILE A 56 46.78 -45.20 0.95
C ILE A 56 46.41 -44.02 1.85
N PHE A 57 47.41 -43.26 2.30
CA PHE A 57 47.19 -42.09 3.15
C PHE A 57 46.49 -40.97 2.39
N ALA A 58 46.87 -40.76 1.12
CA ALA A 58 46.21 -39.80 0.25
C ALA A 58 44.73 -40.13 0.06
N LEU A 59 44.39 -41.38 -0.29
CA LEU A 59 43.00 -41.82 -0.44
C LEU A 59 42.20 -41.67 0.86
N PHE A 60 42.76 -42.10 2.00
CA PHE A 60 42.12 -41.93 3.31
C PHE A 60 41.84 -40.46 3.62
N SER A 61 42.79 -39.56 3.38
CA SER A 61 42.63 -38.13 3.63
C SER A 61 41.56 -37.50 2.74
N VAL A 62 41.46 -37.90 1.47
CA VAL A 62 40.43 -37.43 0.54
C VAL A 62 39.05 -37.92 0.98
N THR A 63 38.91 -39.22 1.29
CA THR A 63 37.64 -39.78 1.76
C THR A 63 37.22 -39.17 3.08
N TRP A 64 38.16 -38.97 4.02
CA TRP A 64 37.91 -38.32 5.30
C TRP A 64 37.45 -36.87 5.11
N THR A 65 38.16 -36.11 4.27
CA THR A 65 37.80 -34.71 3.97
C THR A 65 36.43 -34.63 3.31
N LEU A 66 36.12 -35.54 2.39
CA LEU A 66 34.81 -35.63 1.75
C LEU A 66 33.71 -35.97 2.77
N LEU A 67 33.97 -36.91 3.70
CA LEU A 67 33.05 -37.24 4.77
C LEU A 67 32.81 -36.07 5.73
N CYS A 68 33.86 -35.27 6.03
CA CYS A 68 33.77 -34.09 6.87
C CYS A 68 33.11 -32.89 6.15
N ALA A 69 33.20 -32.81 4.82
CA ALA A 69 32.56 -31.76 4.05
C ALA A 69 31.03 -31.85 4.10
N ILE A 70 30.46 -33.06 4.24
CA ILE A 70 29.01 -33.27 4.33
C ILE A 70 28.39 -32.59 5.57
N PRO A 71 28.81 -32.88 6.83
CA PRO A 71 28.24 -32.24 8.00
C PRO A 71 28.51 -30.74 8.02
N PHE A 72 29.65 -30.28 7.49
CA PHE A 72 29.93 -28.85 7.34
C PHE A 72 28.97 -28.18 6.36
N GLY A 73 28.72 -28.79 5.20
CA GLY A 73 27.76 -28.31 4.20
C GLY A 73 26.33 -28.28 4.74
N LEU A 74 25.92 -29.30 5.48
CA LEU A 74 24.60 -29.34 6.15
C LEU A 74 24.47 -28.25 7.21
N PHE A 75 25.51 -28.03 8.02
CA PHE A 75 25.52 -26.95 9.00
C PHE A 75 25.39 -25.58 8.31
N LEU A 76 26.16 -25.34 7.25
CA LEU A 76 26.11 -24.09 6.50
C LEU A 76 24.72 -23.86 5.88
N ALA A 77 24.14 -24.91 5.28
CA ALA A 77 22.79 -24.86 4.72
C ALA A 77 21.74 -24.58 5.80
N ALA A 78 21.84 -25.22 6.98
CA ALA A 78 20.93 -24.98 8.10
C ALA A 78 21.03 -23.54 8.62
N VAL A 79 22.23 -22.99 8.73
CA VAL A 79 22.45 -21.59 9.13
C VAL A 79 21.81 -20.62 8.14
N ILE A 80 22.06 -20.82 6.83
CA ILE A 80 21.46 -19.97 5.78
C ILE A 80 19.94 -20.07 5.80
N PHE A 81 19.39 -21.27 5.91
CA PHE A 81 17.95 -21.49 5.94
C PHE A 81 17.30 -20.86 7.17
N THR A 82 17.95 -20.97 8.33
CA THR A 82 17.50 -20.34 9.57
C THR A 82 17.51 -18.81 9.45
N ALA A 83 18.59 -18.24 8.89
CA ALA A 83 18.69 -16.80 8.65
C ALA A 83 17.59 -16.30 7.69
N LEU A 84 17.36 -17.00 6.59
CA LEU A 84 16.27 -16.68 5.65
C LEU A 84 14.90 -16.79 6.32
N GLY A 85 14.67 -17.83 7.12
CA GLY A 85 13.44 -18.02 7.87
C GLY A 85 13.17 -16.86 8.85
N LEU A 86 14.19 -16.38 9.55
CA LEU A 86 14.07 -15.23 10.44
C LEU A 86 13.74 -13.93 9.69
N VAL A 87 14.35 -13.71 8.52
CA VAL A 87 14.04 -12.53 7.68
C VAL A 87 12.59 -12.57 7.21
N VAL A 88 12.12 -13.72 6.70
CA VAL A 88 10.72 -13.88 6.27
C VAL A 88 9.76 -13.69 7.44
N ALA A 89 10.08 -14.25 8.61
CA ALA A 89 9.27 -14.08 9.81
C ALA A 89 9.21 -12.61 10.26
N ALA A 90 10.34 -11.90 10.25
CA ALA A 90 10.40 -10.48 10.59
C ALA A 90 9.56 -9.63 9.63
N VAL A 91 9.67 -9.86 8.31
CA VAL A 91 8.85 -9.18 7.31
C VAL A 91 7.37 -9.49 7.53
N GLY A 92 7.01 -10.74 7.78
CA GLY A 92 5.64 -11.14 8.11
C GLY A 92 5.09 -10.42 9.33
N PHE A 93 5.89 -10.32 10.40
CA PHE A 93 5.51 -9.63 11.62
C PHE A 93 5.29 -8.13 11.40
N VAL A 94 6.16 -7.48 10.62
CA VAL A 94 6.02 -6.06 10.24
C VAL A 94 4.75 -5.84 9.42
N LEU A 95 4.46 -6.72 8.46
CA LEU A 95 3.25 -6.61 7.64
C LEU A 95 1.96 -6.81 8.46
N ILE A 96 1.93 -7.79 9.37
CA ILE A 96 0.78 -8.03 10.25
C ILE A 96 0.59 -6.84 11.19
N THR A 97 1.66 -6.40 11.84
CA THR A 97 1.61 -5.28 12.80
C THR A 97 1.22 -3.99 12.09
N GLY A 98 1.87 -3.66 10.98
CA GLY A 98 1.56 -2.48 10.17
C GLY A 98 0.14 -2.51 9.59
N GLY A 99 -0.29 -3.66 9.08
CA GLY A 99 -1.66 -3.86 8.59
C GLY A 99 -2.70 -3.69 9.68
N SER A 100 -2.46 -4.24 10.88
CA SER A 100 -3.36 -4.09 12.02
C SER A 100 -3.45 -2.64 12.53
N ALA A 101 -2.33 -1.92 12.56
CA ALA A 101 -2.29 -0.51 12.90
C ALA A 101 -3.09 0.33 11.88
N LEU A 102 -2.88 0.09 10.58
CA LEU A 102 -3.60 0.77 9.51
C LEU A 102 -5.11 0.54 9.62
N MET A 103 -5.56 -0.71 9.83
CA MET A 103 -6.98 -1.03 10.01
C MET A 103 -7.57 -0.34 11.24
N THR A 104 -6.80 -0.25 12.33
CA THR A 104 -7.21 0.46 13.54
C THR A 104 -7.40 1.95 13.26
N TYR A 105 -6.45 2.59 12.59
CA TYR A 105 -6.55 4.01 12.22
C TYR A 105 -7.72 4.28 11.27
N LEU A 106 -7.95 3.44 10.27
CA LEU A 106 -9.10 3.58 9.38
C LEU A 106 -10.43 3.45 10.12
N THR A 107 -10.51 2.52 11.08
CA THR A 107 -11.72 2.34 11.91
C THR A 107 -11.96 3.55 12.81
N LEU A 108 -10.91 4.08 13.44
CA LEU A 108 -10.98 5.31 14.23
C LEU A 108 -11.41 6.51 13.38
N LEU A 109 -10.83 6.65 12.18
CA LEU A 109 -11.18 7.70 11.24
C LEU A 109 -12.64 7.59 10.83
N LEU A 110 -13.09 6.41 10.40
CA LEU A 110 -14.48 6.19 9.98
C LEU A 110 -15.47 6.44 11.12
N THR A 111 -15.12 6.02 12.33
CA THR A 111 -15.92 6.27 13.54
C THR A 111 -15.97 7.76 13.85
N SER A 112 -14.85 8.49 13.75
CA SER A 112 -14.80 9.93 13.99
C SER A 112 -15.65 10.72 12.99
N ILE A 113 -15.62 10.35 11.71
CA ILE A 113 -16.46 10.96 10.67
C ILE A 113 -17.94 10.64 10.94
N GLY A 114 -18.26 9.41 11.35
CA GLY A 114 -19.62 9.02 11.71
C GLY A 114 -20.16 9.83 12.88
N VAL A 115 -19.39 9.96 13.97
CA VAL A 115 -19.75 10.76 15.14
C VAL A 115 -19.91 12.23 14.77
N LEU A 116 -18.99 12.80 13.99
CA LEU A 116 -19.07 14.19 13.55
C LEU A 116 -20.30 14.43 12.66
N GLY A 117 -20.61 13.49 11.77
CA GLY A 117 -21.82 13.50 10.94
C GLY A 117 -23.10 13.48 11.78
N LEU A 118 -23.16 12.65 12.81
CA LEU A 118 -24.30 12.61 13.74
C LEU A 118 -24.44 13.90 14.55
N ILE A 119 -23.34 14.46 15.06
CA ILE A 119 -23.35 15.73 15.79
C ILE A 119 -23.82 16.87 14.88
N SER A 120 -23.27 16.96 13.67
CA SER A 120 -23.67 17.97 12.68
C SER A 120 -25.14 17.82 12.27
N GLY A 121 -25.58 16.59 12.01
CA GLY A 121 -26.99 16.28 11.73
C GLY A 121 -27.90 16.66 12.90
N GLY A 122 -27.52 16.34 14.13
CA GLY A 122 -28.26 16.73 15.33
C GLY A 122 -28.34 18.24 15.51
N LEU A 123 -27.23 18.96 15.28
CA LEU A 123 -27.17 20.42 15.37
C LEU A 123 -28.05 21.09 14.30
N THR A 124 -27.99 20.63 13.05
CA THR A 124 -28.84 21.17 11.97
C THR A 124 -30.33 20.96 12.26
N ILE A 125 -30.73 19.76 12.70
CA ILE A 125 -32.10 19.49 13.14
C ILE A 125 -32.48 20.40 14.30
N SER A 126 -31.60 20.57 15.30
CA SER A 126 -31.85 21.44 16.45
C SER A 126 -32.05 22.90 16.06
N VAL A 127 -31.26 23.43 15.13
CA VAL A 127 -31.40 24.79 14.60
C VAL A 127 -32.72 24.95 13.86
N VAL A 128 -33.07 23.99 12.99
CA VAL A 128 -34.34 24.00 12.25
C VAL A 128 -35.54 23.95 13.20
N VAL A 129 -35.51 23.07 14.19
CA VAL A 129 -36.57 22.94 15.21
C VAL A 129 -36.70 24.24 16.00
N THR A 130 -35.59 24.82 16.46
CA THR A 130 -35.58 26.08 17.20
C THR A 130 -36.15 27.23 16.37
N PHE A 131 -35.76 27.32 15.10
CA PHE A 131 -36.29 28.32 14.16
C PHE A 131 -37.80 28.17 13.95
N VAL A 132 -38.26 26.93 13.74
CA VAL A 132 -39.69 26.59 13.62
C VAL A 132 -40.46 27.01 14.87
N PHE A 133 -39.96 26.66 16.06
CA PHE A 133 -40.57 27.05 17.33
C PHE A 133 -40.61 28.57 17.50
N TYR A 134 -39.51 29.26 17.20
CA TYR A 134 -39.44 30.72 17.28
C TYR A 134 -40.46 31.38 16.35
N ARG A 135 -40.57 30.91 15.10
CA ARG A 135 -41.54 31.41 14.13
C ARG A 135 -42.97 31.15 14.60
N LEU A 136 -43.29 29.94 15.07
CA LEU A 136 -44.60 29.60 15.60
C LEU A 136 -44.97 30.48 16.80
N ALA A 137 -44.04 30.68 17.74
CA ALA A 137 -44.25 31.53 18.91
C ALA A 137 -44.50 32.99 18.51
N SER A 138 -43.79 33.50 17.50
CA SER A 138 -43.99 34.84 16.95
C SER A 138 -45.41 35.00 16.34
N LEU A 139 -45.82 34.07 15.48
CA LEU A 139 -47.17 34.07 14.87
C LEU A 139 -48.29 33.96 15.91
N THR A 140 -48.11 33.07 16.90
CA THR A 140 -49.09 32.88 17.97
C THR A 140 -49.25 34.14 18.82
N ARG A 141 -48.17 34.91 19.02
CA ARG A 141 -48.21 36.18 19.75
C ARG A 141 -48.93 37.28 18.97
N GLN A 142 -48.82 37.31 17.64
CA GLN A 142 -49.42 38.35 16.81
C GLN A 142 -50.90 38.10 16.50
N GLU A 143 -51.26 36.86 16.15
CA GLU A 143 -52.59 36.51 15.60
C GLU A 143 -53.37 35.52 16.49
N GLY A 144 -52.80 35.08 17.62
CA GLY A 144 -53.39 34.07 18.48
C GLY A 144 -53.45 32.69 17.81
N ILE A 145 -54.55 31.97 18.04
CA ILE A 145 -54.76 30.61 17.50
C ILE A 145 -54.83 30.60 15.96
N ASN A 146 -55.39 31.64 15.35
CA ASN A 146 -55.55 31.69 13.90
C ASN A 146 -54.21 31.70 13.16
N GLY A 147 -53.17 32.33 13.74
CA GLY A 147 -51.82 32.33 13.16
C GLY A 147 -51.18 30.95 13.14
N ALA A 148 -51.45 30.11 14.15
CA ALA A 148 -50.95 28.73 14.19
C ALA A 148 -51.57 27.84 13.09
N TYR A 149 -52.87 27.99 12.83
CA TYR A 149 -53.55 27.28 11.74
C TYR A 149 -52.99 27.67 10.37
N ARG A 150 -52.81 28.97 10.14
CA ARG A 150 -52.25 29.48 8.87
C ARG A 150 -50.83 28.96 8.64
N TRP A 151 -49.99 28.98 9.67
CA TRP A 151 -48.64 28.43 9.60
C TRP A 151 -48.63 26.92 9.29
N PHE A 152 -49.56 26.16 9.88
CA PHE A 152 -49.68 24.73 9.61
C PHE A 152 -50.07 24.45 8.15
N GLU A 153 -50.99 25.23 7.57
CA GLU A 153 -51.32 25.14 6.15
C GLU A 153 -50.13 25.47 5.24
N GLU A 154 -49.38 26.54 5.55
CA GLU A 154 -48.16 26.90 4.81
C GLU A 154 -47.12 25.76 4.81
N ILE A 155 -46.86 25.15 5.98
CA ILE A 155 -45.92 24.03 6.08
C ILE A 155 -46.43 22.79 5.35
N ARG A 156 -47.73 22.50 5.45
CA ARG A 156 -48.31 21.35 4.76
C ARG A 156 -48.12 21.50 3.24
N LEU A 157 -48.38 22.68 2.69
CA LEU A 157 -48.17 22.96 1.27
C LEU A 157 -46.69 22.88 0.90
N TYR A 158 -45.79 23.44 1.72
CA TYR A 158 -44.35 23.37 1.49
C TYR A 158 -43.81 21.93 1.50
N ILE A 159 -44.28 21.09 2.43
CA ILE A 159 -43.93 19.66 2.50
C ILE A 159 -44.45 18.93 1.26
N GLN A 160 -45.71 19.13 0.88
CA GLN A 160 -46.27 18.51 -0.34
C GLN A 160 -45.49 18.87 -1.60
N GLN A 161 -45.04 20.13 -1.70
CA GLN A 161 -44.22 20.59 -2.82
C GLN A 161 -42.79 20.04 -2.78
N SER A 162 -42.16 19.98 -1.59
CA SER A 162 -40.76 19.57 -1.43
C SER A 162 -40.54 18.06 -1.63
N PHE A 163 -41.50 17.22 -1.23
CA PHE A 163 -41.39 15.77 -1.38
C PHE A 163 -41.71 15.27 -2.80
N GLY A 164 -41.89 16.16 -3.77
CA GLY A 164 -42.08 15.76 -5.15
C GLY A 164 -43.38 14.98 -5.39
N PHE A 165 -44.35 15.05 -4.47
CA PHE A 165 -45.75 14.73 -4.75
C PHE A 165 -46.32 15.83 -5.66
N ARG A 166 -45.71 16.05 -6.83
CA ARG A 166 -46.49 16.46 -7.98
C ARG A 166 -47.47 15.32 -8.18
N SER A 167 -48.68 15.52 -7.68
CA SER A 167 -49.85 14.94 -8.31
C SER A 167 -49.59 15.13 -9.79
N SER A 168 -49.32 14.04 -10.51
CA SER A 168 -49.39 14.03 -11.96
C SER A 168 -50.84 14.37 -12.24
N ILE A 169 -51.13 15.67 -12.29
CA ILE A 169 -52.35 16.19 -12.87
C ILE A 169 -52.29 15.55 -14.26
N PRO A 170 -53.17 14.58 -14.56
CA PRO A 170 -53.22 14.00 -15.89
C PRO A 170 -53.31 15.20 -16.83
N PRO A 171 -52.48 15.28 -17.89
CA PRO A 171 -52.57 16.38 -18.82
C PRO A 171 -54.00 16.41 -19.28
N ASP A 172 -54.75 17.42 -18.82
CA ASP A 172 -56.07 17.72 -19.34
C ASP A 172 -55.85 17.79 -20.84
N THR A 173 -56.60 16.95 -21.55
CA THR A 173 -56.71 16.96 -22.99
C THR A 173 -56.92 18.40 -23.40
N VAL A 174 -55.84 19.01 -23.89
CA VAL A 174 -55.84 20.35 -24.47
C VAL A 174 -56.69 20.23 -25.72
N ASP A 175 -57.96 20.59 -25.59
CA ASP A 175 -58.76 20.99 -26.73
C ASP A 175 -58.11 22.25 -27.29
N GLU A 176 -57.46 22.02 -28.42
CA GLU A 176 -56.82 22.96 -29.32
C GLU A 176 -57.87 23.94 -29.87
N GLU A 177 -58.10 25.06 -29.20
CA GLU A 177 -58.76 26.22 -29.83
C GLU A 177 -57.88 27.47 -29.73
N THR A 178 -57.05 27.61 -30.76
CA THR A 178 -56.83 28.83 -31.55
C THR A 178 -57.33 30.14 -30.95
N VAL A 179 -56.43 30.99 -30.44
CA VAL A 179 -56.48 32.44 -30.69
C VAL A 179 -55.07 33.00 -30.83
N SER A 180 -54.76 33.44 -32.05
CA SER A 180 -53.64 34.31 -32.42
C SER A 180 -53.74 35.69 -31.76
N GLU A 181 -52.65 36.16 -31.15
CA GLU A 181 -52.29 37.60 -31.04
C GLU A 181 -50.81 37.65 -30.61
N VAL A 182 -49.82 37.67 -31.50
CA VAL A 182 -49.24 38.83 -32.21
C VAL A 182 -49.06 40.06 -31.31
N GLY A 183 -47.81 40.36 -30.94
CA GLY A 183 -47.39 41.60 -30.28
C GLY A 183 -46.12 41.35 -29.44
N ASP A 184 -44.94 41.26 -30.04
CA ASP A 184 -44.08 42.33 -30.55
C ASP A 184 -43.26 43.06 -29.46
N SER A 185 -41.94 42.95 -29.62
CA SER A 185 -40.86 43.89 -29.25
C SER A 185 -40.53 44.25 -27.78
N SER A 186 -39.25 43.99 -27.44
CA SER A 186 -38.27 44.95 -26.88
C SER A 186 -37.41 44.28 -25.79
N SER A 187 -36.30 43.62 -26.12
CA SER A 187 -34.96 44.21 -26.20
C SER A 187 -34.65 45.27 -25.12
N VAL A 188 -33.99 44.87 -24.03
CA VAL A 188 -32.91 45.67 -23.41
C VAL A 188 -31.90 44.68 -22.82
N LEU A 189 -30.70 44.72 -23.41
CA LEU A 189 -29.46 44.23 -22.85
C LEU A 189 -29.04 45.19 -21.74
N GLU A 190 -28.72 44.69 -20.55
CA GLU A 190 -27.77 45.36 -19.66
C GLU A 190 -26.86 44.30 -19.06
N ASP A 191 -25.72 44.15 -19.74
CA ASP A 191 -24.46 43.64 -19.20
C ASP A 191 -24.06 44.51 -17.99
N GLU A 192 -24.23 44.02 -16.76
CA GLU A 192 -23.47 44.54 -15.62
C GLU A 192 -22.45 43.50 -15.17
N ASN A 193 -21.32 43.58 -15.86
CA ASN A 193 -20.02 43.05 -15.50
C ASN A 193 -19.55 43.73 -14.20
N LEU A 194 -19.83 43.11 -13.04
CA LEU A 194 -19.16 43.45 -11.78
C LEU A 194 -18.19 42.33 -11.40
N ASN A 195 -17.01 42.39 -12.03
CA ASN A 195 -15.77 41.82 -11.51
C ASN A 195 -15.45 42.47 -10.14
N ASP A 196 -16.06 41.98 -9.06
CA ASP A 196 -15.50 42.15 -7.71
C ASP A 196 -14.64 40.93 -7.39
N ALA A 197 -13.39 41.00 -7.86
CA ALA A 197 -12.32 40.18 -7.37
C ALA A 197 -11.94 40.66 -5.96
N PRO A 198 -12.02 39.82 -4.91
CA PRO A 198 -11.39 40.13 -3.65
C PRO A 198 -9.88 39.90 -3.79
N ASP A 199 -9.14 41.01 -3.93
CA ASP A 199 -7.73 41.09 -3.54
C ASP A 199 -7.55 40.49 -2.14
N THR A 200 -7.01 39.28 -2.08
CA THR A 200 -6.47 38.66 -0.87
C THR A 200 -5.02 38.26 -1.15
N ALA A 201 -4.23 39.29 -1.45
CA ALA A 201 -2.81 39.28 -1.13
C ALA A 201 -2.62 39.70 0.33
N GLU A 202 -1.59 39.14 0.97
CA GLU A 202 -1.03 39.54 2.26
C GLU A 202 -1.68 38.95 3.53
N ALA A 203 -1.18 37.78 3.94
CA ALA A 203 -0.69 37.55 5.30
C ALA A 203 0.10 36.23 5.36
N ASN A 204 1.32 36.30 4.84
CA ASN A 204 2.40 35.41 5.19
C ASN A 204 2.93 35.86 6.55
N GLU A 205 2.62 35.16 7.65
CA GLU A 205 3.44 35.23 8.86
C GLU A 205 3.22 34.01 9.79
N GLN A 206 4.31 33.28 10.01
CA GLN A 206 4.67 32.61 11.26
C GLN A 206 3.77 31.47 11.81
N THR A 207 4.15 30.24 11.48
CA THR A 207 4.34 29.18 12.51
C THR A 207 5.50 28.27 12.11
N SER A 208 6.70 28.86 12.10
CA SER A 208 7.96 28.15 12.33
C SER A 208 8.21 28.19 13.83
N LEU A 209 7.70 27.20 14.56
CA LEU A 209 8.03 26.97 15.97
C LEU A 209 7.50 25.60 16.39
N LEU A 210 8.27 24.56 16.10
CA LEU A 210 8.36 23.31 16.86
C LEU A 210 9.60 22.54 16.37
N ASP A 211 10.73 23.24 16.42
CA ASP A 211 12.04 22.60 16.60
C ASP A 211 12.42 22.83 18.07
N HIS A 212 13.07 21.85 18.68
CA HIS A 212 13.32 21.65 20.12
C HIS A 212 12.19 21.02 20.93
N SER A 213 12.31 19.71 21.17
CA SER A 213 12.60 19.18 22.52
C SER A 213 12.40 17.67 22.54
N SER A 214 13.50 16.91 22.55
CA SER A 214 13.72 15.83 23.52
C SER A 214 15.09 15.22 23.23
N ALA A 215 16.08 15.86 23.84
CA ALA A 215 17.38 15.28 24.09
C ALA A 215 17.25 14.04 25.00
N SER A 216 18.13 13.08 24.73
CA SER A 216 18.93 12.40 25.75
C SER A 216 18.16 11.69 26.89
N ASN A 217 17.97 10.40 26.72
CA ASN A 217 18.11 9.46 27.84
C ASN A 217 18.86 8.22 27.36
N GLN A 218 20.18 8.31 27.44
CA GLN A 218 21.09 7.18 27.37
C GLN A 218 21.42 6.79 28.82
N PRO A 219 20.90 5.67 29.34
CA PRO A 219 21.39 5.14 30.59
C PRO A 219 22.67 4.35 30.33
N ASP A 220 23.79 4.96 30.69
CA ASP A 220 25.00 4.23 31.07
C ASP A 220 24.64 3.29 32.23
N ALA A 221 24.82 1.99 32.01
CA ALA A 221 24.81 1.00 33.07
C ALA A 221 25.96 0.01 32.82
N ASP A 222 27.15 0.44 33.23
CA ASP A 222 28.22 -0.44 33.68
C ASP A 222 27.79 -1.15 34.96
N LYS A 223 27.78 -2.50 34.95
CA LYS A 223 28.38 -3.37 35.97
C LYS A 223 28.27 -4.84 35.60
#